data_AF-A0A0C2A054-F1
#
_entry.id   AF-A0A0C2A054-F1
#
_cell.length_a   1.000
_cell.length_b   1.000
_cell.length_c   1.000
_cell.angle_alpha   90.00
_cell.angle_beta   90.00
_cell.angle_gamma   90.00
#
_symmetry.space_group_name_H-M   'P 1'
#
loop_
_entity.id
_entity.type
_entity.pdbx_description
1 polymer ?
#
loop_
_entity_poly.entity_id
_entity_poly.type
_entity_poly.pdbx_seq_one_letter_code
_entity_poly.pdbx_strand_id
1 'polypeptide(L)'
;MAFEYERAAALRILQGIEQGILSTADSYTLVEAADPTLVYLIITWLRTRYRSDPAAEGVIGRLVELCEAYPAVTEMVKQGKEDSVVEWFEDGYSYRALEAEEFVDLIVDKLES
;
A
#
# COMPACT_ATOMS: atom_id res chain seq x y z
N MET A 1 16.64 -2.13 -12.70
CA MET A 1 15.69 -1.28 -13.48
C MET A 1 14.24 -1.56 -13.08
N ALA A 2 13.80 -2.82 -12.92
CA ALA A 2 12.46 -3.14 -12.40
C ALA A 2 12.29 -2.73 -10.92
N PHE A 3 13.15 -3.23 -10.03
CA PHE A 3 13.20 -2.87 -8.61
C PHE A 3 13.06 -1.35 -8.29
N GLU A 4 13.89 -0.49 -8.89
CA GLU A 4 13.84 0.96 -8.62
C GLU A 4 12.53 1.60 -9.09
N TYR A 5 11.97 1.11 -10.20
CA TYR A 5 10.70 1.57 -10.73
C TYR A 5 9.54 1.15 -9.81
N GLU A 6 9.54 -0.09 -9.35
CA GLU A 6 8.52 -0.63 -8.45
C GLU A 6 8.56 0.05 -7.08
N ARG A 7 9.76 0.24 -6.52
CA ARG A 7 9.97 1.03 -5.30
C ARG A 7 9.42 2.45 -5.43
N ALA A 8 9.74 3.14 -6.54
CA ALA A 8 9.25 4.49 -6.78
C ALA A 8 7.72 4.54 -6.94
N ALA A 9 7.14 3.55 -7.63
CA ALA A 9 5.69 3.44 -7.80
C ALA A 9 4.99 3.17 -6.45
N ALA A 10 5.50 2.23 -5.65
CA ALA A 10 4.99 1.89 -4.33
C ALA A 10 5.01 3.09 -3.37
N LEU A 11 6.12 3.82 -3.31
CA LEU A 11 6.22 5.07 -2.54
C LEU A 11 5.22 6.12 -3.03
N ARG A 12 5.05 6.24 -4.34
CA ARG A 12 4.11 7.19 -4.93
C ARG A 12 2.66 6.85 -4.59
N ILE A 13 2.28 5.57 -4.56
CA ILE A 13 0.96 5.12 -4.09
C ILE A 13 0.77 5.52 -2.63
N LEU A 14 1.70 5.12 -1.76
CA LEU A 14 1.62 5.36 -0.32
C LEU A 14 1.53 6.86 -0.02
N GLN A 15 2.44 7.67 -0.57
CA GLN A 15 2.45 9.12 -0.35
C GLN A 15 1.25 9.82 -1.00
N GLY A 16 0.77 9.34 -2.16
CA GLY A 16 -0.45 9.82 -2.78
C GLY A 16 -1.67 9.69 -1.87
N ILE A 17 -1.82 8.52 -1.27
CA ILE A 17 -2.90 8.17 -0.33
C ILE A 17 -2.62 8.70 1.08
N GLU A 18 -1.41 9.06 1.43
CA GLU A 18 -1.11 9.68 2.72
C GLU A 18 -1.34 11.19 2.68
N GLN A 19 -0.86 11.86 1.64
CA GLN A 19 -0.79 13.33 1.58
C GLN A 19 -1.91 13.99 0.75
N GLY A 20 -2.66 13.21 -0.03
CA GLY A 20 -3.79 13.70 -0.83
C GLY A 20 -3.35 14.41 -2.09
N ILE A 21 -2.14 14.08 -2.57
CA ILE A 21 -1.51 14.73 -3.73
C ILE A 21 -1.89 14.10 -5.06
N LEU A 22 -2.59 12.96 -5.05
CA LEU A 22 -3.11 12.28 -6.22
C LEU A 22 -4.64 12.28 -6.20
N SER A 23 -5.25 12.37 -7.38
CA SER A 23 -6.67 12.09 -7.52
C SER A 23 -6.96 10.60 -7.29
N THR A 24 -8.23 10.26 -7.06
CA THR A 24 -8.69 8.87 -6.92
C THR A 24 -8.39 8.07 -8.18
N ALA A 25 -8.53 8.69 -9.36
CA ALA A 25 -8.21 8.07 -10.65
C ALA A 25 -6.70 7.85 -10.83
N ASP A 26 -5.87 8.84 -10.51
CA ASP A 26 -4.40 8.69 -10.59
C ASP A 26 -3.89 7.62 -9.61
N SER A 27 -4.48 7.58 -8.41
CA SER A 27 -4.17 6.55 -7.41
C SER A 27 -4.55 5.16 -7.92
N TYR A 28 -5.71 5.04 -8.56
CA TYR A 28 -6.15 3.77 -9.17
C TYR A 28 -5.20 3.30 -10.28
N THR A 29 -4.76 4.17 -11.19
CA THR A 29 -3.81 3.79 -12.26
C THR A 29 -2.48 3.26 -11.71
N LEU A 30 -2.01 3.78 -10.58
CA LEU A 30 -0.82 3.24 -9.92
C LEU A 30 -1.11 1.90 -9.24
N VAL A 31 -2.25 1.78 -8.57
CA VAL A 31 -2.65 0.56 -7.86
C VAL A 31 -2.90 -0.59 -8.82
N GLU A 32 -3.58 -0.37 -9.95
CA GLU A 32 -3.90 -1.44 -10.92
C GLU A 32 -2.66 -2.01 -11.62
N ALA A 33 -1.58 -1.22 -11.69
CA ALA A 33 -0.31 -1.62 -12.28
C ALA A 33 0.64 -2.26 -11.26
N ALA A 34 0.33 -2.20 -9.97
CA ALA A 34 1.16 -2.72 -8.89
C ALA A 34 0.85 -4.19 -8.59
N ASP A 35 1.82 -4.86 -7.97
CA ASP A 35 1.62 -6.21 -7.46
C ASP A 35 0.50 -6.24 -6.38
N PRO A 36 -0.46 -7.18 -6.44
CA PRO A 36 -1.56 -7.26 -5.48
C PRO A 36 -1.11 -7.36 -4.01
N THR A 37 0.00 -8.07 -3.74
CA THR A 37 0.58 -8.25 -2.40
C THR A 37 1.11 -6.92 -1.88
N LEU A 38 1.82 -6.17 -2.73
CA LEU A 38 2.28 -4.82 -2.41
C LEU A 38 1.11 -3.88 -2.09
N VAL A 39 0.03 -3.93 -2.88
CA VAL A 39 -1.19 -3.14 -2.64
C VAL A 39 -1.82 -3.49 -1.29
N TYR A 40 -1.97 -4.77 -0.98
CA TYR A 40 -2.50 -5.23 0.31
C TYR A 40 -1.67 -4.69 1.48
N LEU A 41 -0.35 -4.84 1.40
CA LEU A 41 0.60 -4.43 2.44
C LEU A 41 0.58 -2.91 2.64
N ILE A 42 0.59 -2.10 1.57
CA ILE A 42 0.50 -0.63 1.65
C ILE A 42 -0.81 -0.18 2.32
N ILE A 43 -1.95 -0.74 1.89
CA ILE A 43 -3.26 -0.39 2.48
C ILE A 43 -3.30 -0.78 3.96
N THR A 44 -2.76 -1.95 4.31
CA THR A 44 -2.71 -2.43 5.69
C THR A 44 -1.79 -1.57 6.56
N TRP A 45 -0.64 -1.15 6.02
CA TRP A 45 0.28 -0.22 6.69
C TRP A 45 -0.41 1.11 6.99
N LEU A 46 -1.06 1.73 5.99
CA LEU A 46 -1.79 3.00 6.15
C LEU A 46 -2.90 2.88 7.21
N ARG A 47 -3.73 1.83 7.14
CA ARG A 47 -4.80 1.61 8.13
C ARG A 47 -4.26 1.40 9.54
N THR A 48 -3.12 0.74 9.68
CA THR A 48 -2.52 0.41 10.97
C THR A 48 -1.82 1.60 11.61
N ARG A 49 -1.10 2.39 10.80
CA ARG A 49 -0.41 3.62 11.18
C ARG A 49 -1.41 4.69 11.62
N TYR A 50 -2.45 4.92 10.81
CA TYR A 50 -3.39 6.01 11.02
C TYR A 50 -4.58 5.67 11.94
N ARG A 51 -4.65 4.47 12.53
CA ARG A 51 -5.80 4.06 13.38
C ARG A 51 -6.17 5.03 14.51
N SER A 52 -5.21 5.78 15.04
CA SER A 52 -5.40 6.71 16.17
C SER A 52 -4.77 8.07 15.91
N ASP A 53 -4.52 8.40 14.64
CA ASP A 53 -3.89 9.65 14.22
C ASP A 53 -4.95 10.72 13.89
N PRO A 54 -4.75 12.01 14.22
CA PRO A 54 -5.67 13.07 13.81
C PRO A 54 -5.92 13.16 12.30
N ALA A 55 -4.96 12.74 11.46
CA ALA A 55 -5.09 12.69 10.01
C ALA A 55 -5.83 11.43 9.50
N ALA A 56 -6.25 10.53 10.39
CA ALA A 56 -6.94 9.29 10.02
C ALA A 56 -8.13 9.51 9.10
N GLU A 57 -8.96 10.51 9.39
CA GLU A 57 -10.17 10.76 8.59
C GLU A 57 -9.81 11.03 7.11
N GLY A 58 -8.77 11.82 6.85
CA GLY A 58 -8.34 12.14 5.50
C GLY A 58 -7.68 10.95 4.79
N VAL A 59 -6.81 10.20 5.46
CA VAL A 59 -6.10 9.04 4.87
C VAL A 59 -7.05 7.88 4.65
N ILE A 60 -7.82 7.50 5.67
CA ILE A 60 -8.78 6.40 5.60
C ILE A 60 -9.93 6.77 4.67
N GLY A 61 -10.39 8.02 4.65
CA GLY A 61 -11.40 8.50 3.72
C GLY A 61 -11.00 8.28 2.26
N ARG A 62 -9.77 8.61 1.89
CA ARG A 62 -9.25 8.39 0.52
C ARG A 62 -9.07 6.91 0.18
N LEU A 63 -8.67 6.08 1.14
CA LEU A 63 -8.66 4.63 0.94
C LEU A 63 -10.05 4.07 0.67
N VAL A 64 -11.05 4.51 1.43
CA VAL A 64 -12.44 4.10 1.25
C VAL A 64 -12.95 4.58 -0.10
N GLU A 65 -12.74 5.84 -0.45
CA GLU A 65 -13.13 6.42 -1.74
C GLU A 65 -12.52 5.62 -2.91
N LEU A 66 -11.25 5.27 -2.83
CA LEU A 66 -10.56 4.47 -3.85
C LEU A 66 -11.21 3.09 -4.02
N CYS A 67 -11.47 2.39 -2.92
CA CYS A 67 -12.10 1.06 -2.94
C CYS A 67 -13.55 1.10 -3.42
N GLU A 68 -14.31 2.15 -3.10
CA GLU A 68 -15.69 2.33 -3.54
C GLU A 68 -15.78 2.70 -5.02
N ALA A 69 -14.92 3.60 -5.48
CA ALA A 69 -14.87 4.02 -6.88
C ALA A 69 -14.38 2.90 -7.80
N TYR A 70 -13.48 2.04 -7.32
CA TYR A 70 -12.84 0.98 -8.10
C TYR A 70 -12.89 -0.37 -7.37
N PRO A 71 -13.97 -1.17 -7.55
CA PRO A 71 -14.10 -2.49 -6.93
C PRO A 71 -12.95 -3.45 -7.22
N ALA A 72 -12.26 -3.27 -8.35
CA ALA A 72 -11.05 -4.02 -8.70
C ALA A 72 -9.95 -3.91 -7.63
N VAL A 73 -9.82 -2.76 -6.97
CA VAL A 73 -8.86 -2.56 -5.86
C VAL A 73 -9.21 -3.48 -4.68
N THR A 74 -10.49 -3.63 -4.37
CA THR A 74 -10.93 -4.54 -3.30
C THR A 74 -10.60 -6.00 -3.64
N GLU A 75 -10.72 -6.40 -4.90
CA GLU A 75 -10.34 -7.75 -5.35
C GLU A 75 -8.82 -7.95 -5.32
N MET A 76 -8.02 -6.96 -5.73
CA MET A 76 -6.56 -7.01 -5.61
C MET A 76 -6.11 -7.16 -4.16
N VAL A 77 -6.71 -6.41 -3.24
CA VAL A 77 -6.41 -6.52 -1.80
C VAL A 77 -6.72 -7.92 -1.27
N LYS A 78 -7.81 -8.55 -1.71
CA LYS A 78 -8.12 -9.93 -1.32
C LYS A 78 -7.09 -10.92 -1.86
N GLN A 79 -6.70 -10.77 -3.14
CA GLN A 79 -5.71 -11.63 -3.77
C GLN A 79 -4.34 -11.50 -3.11
N GLY A 80 -3.85 -10.27 -2.92
CA GLY A 80 -2.56 -10.00 -2.30
C GLY A 80 -2.45 -10.50 -0.86
N LYS A 81 -3.57 -10.52 -0.12
CA LYS A 81 -3.60 -11.07 1.25
C LYS A 81 -3.22 -12.55 1.31
N GLU A 82 -3.46 -13.31 0.25
CA GLU A 82 -3.22 -14.77 0.23
C GLU A 82 -1.74 -15.12 -0.06
N ASP A 83 -0.90 -14.12 -0.33
CA ASP A 83 0.50 -14.34 -0.64
C ASP A 83 1.33 -14.64 0.62
N SER A 84 2.24 -15.62 0.50
CA SER A 84 3.19 -15.99 1.56
C SER A 84 4.12 -14.87 2.04
N VAL A 85 4.34 -13.83 1.21
CA VAL A 85 5.11 -12.63 1.59
C VAL A 85 4.38 -11.85 2.69
N VAL A 86 3.04 -11.90 2.72
CA VAL A 86 2.26 -11.28 3.81
C VAL A 86 2.56 -11.98 5.13
N GLU A 87 2.47 -13.31 5.18
CA GLU A 87 2.75 -14.09 6.38
C GLU A 87 4.20 -13.85 6.85
N TRP A 88 5.16 -13.90 5.93
CA TRP A 88 6.56 -13.57 6.22
C TRP A 88 6.73 -12.18 6.85
N PHE A 89 6.03 -11.17 6.32
CA PHE A 89 6.11 -9.82 6.87
C PHE A 89 5.49 -9.74 8.26
N GLU A 90 4.29 -10.31 8.44
CA GLU A 90 3.55 -10.23 9.70
C GLU A 90 4.18 -11.04 10.84
N ASP A 91 4.94 -12.08 10.51
CA ASP A 91 5.73 -12.85 11.48
C ASP A 91 7.04 -12.15 11.88
N GLY A 92 7.67 -11.44 10.94
CA GLY A 92 8.99 -10.86 11.12
C GLY A 92 9.01 -9.38 11.52
N TYR A 93 7.96 -8.64 11.18
CA TYR A 93 7.96 -7.18 11.22
C TYR A 93 6.65 -6.62 11.78
N SER A 94 6.67 -5.33 12.13
CA SER A 94 5.49 -4.60 12.56
C SER A 94 5.23 -3.43 11.65
N TYR A 95 4.00 -3.31 11.15
CA TYR A 95 3.53 -2.15 10.37
C TYR A 95 3.74 -0.80 11.07
N ARG A 96 3.88 -0.77 12.40
CA ARG A 96 4.10 0.48 13.16
C ARG A 96 5.57 0.83 13.39
N ALA A 97 6.46 -0.14 13.21
CA ALA A 97 7.87 0.02 13.51
C ALA A 97 8.68 0.58 12.33
N LEU A 98 8.16 0.43 11.11
CA LEU A 98 8.82 0.84 9.88
C LEU A 98 8.24 2.16 9.38
N GLU A 99 9.12 3.10 9.03
CA GLU A 99 8.73 4.28 8.27
C GLU A 99 8.44 3.91 6.80
N ALA A 100 7.75 4.79 6.07
CA ALA A 100 7.23 4.48 4.73
C ALA A 100 8.30 3.98 3.74
N GLU A 101 9.49 4.60 3.75
CA GLU A 101 10.60 4.20 2.88
C GLU A 101 11.16 2.82 3.26
N GLU A 102 11.44 2.60 4.54
CA GLU A 102 11.96 1.32 5.03
C GLU A 102 10.96 0.18 4.79
N PHE A 103 9.67 0.46 4.96
CA PHE A 103 8.59 -0.46 4.68
C PHE A 103 8.53 -0.84 3.21
N VAL A 104 8.50 0.14 2.30
CA VAL A 104 8.45 -0.14 0.85
C VAL A 104 9.71 -0.89 0.40
N ASP A 105 10.88 -0.48 0.87
CA ASP A 105 12.15 -1.09 0.48
C ASP A 105 12.19 -2.57 0.85
N LEU A 106 11.76 -2.89 2.06
CA LEU A 106 11.71 -4.25 2.55
C LEU A 106 10.75 -5.14 1.74
N ILE A 107 9.56 -4.63 1.41
CA ILE A 107 8.55 -5.42 0.68
C ILE A 107 8.96 -5.61 -0.78
N VAL A 108 9.42 -4.56 -1.45
CA VAL A 108 9.84 -4.65 -2.87
C VAL A 108 11.05 -5.56 -3.00
N ASP A 109 12.02 -5.50 -2.07
CA ASP A 109 13.17 -6.41 -2.06
C ASP A 109 12.72 -7.87 -1.91
N LYS A 110 11.73 -8.10 -1.07
CA LYS A 110 11.19 -9.44 -0.86
C LYS A 110 10.42 -9.99 -2.07
N LEU A 111 9.71 -9.13 -2.81
CA LEU A 111 8.93 -9.54 -3.99
C LEU A 111 9.82 -9.86 -5.20
N GLU A 112 10.97 -9.21 -5.30
CA GLU A 112 11.93 -9.39 -6.41
C GLU A 112 12.94 -10.54 -6.18
N SER A 113 13.01 -11.09 -4.95
CA SER A 113 13.93 -12.16 -4.53
C SER A 113 13.40 -13.57 -4.77
#